data_AF-A0A849DZT1-F1
#
_entry.id   AF-A0A849DZT1-F1
#
_cell.length_a   1.000
_cell.length_b   1.000
_cell.length_c   1.000
_cell.angle_alpha   90.00
_cell.angle_beta   90.00
_cell.angle_gamma   90.00
#
_symmetry.space_group_name_H-M   'P 1'
#
loop_
_entity.id
_entity.type
_entity.pdbx_description
1 polymer ?
#
loop_
_entity_poly.entity_id
_entity_poly.type
_entity_poly.pdbx_seq_one_letter_code
_entity_poly.pdbx_strand_id
1 'polypeptide(L)'
;MSFNTALSGLNAAQADLNVISNDIANVNTTGFKESRAEFGDIFATSSLGSGSTAIGSGVILSKVGQQFNQGNLDFTSSSLDLAISGDGFFVLSPNLTSQENVFSRAGAFGVDDNGYVVNSAGQFLKVFQVNADGSVSASALSSTIPLQLPAESGSPTQTSEIEIGVNLSASGTELDPANFDQTNPTTYTHSTSAQIIDSLGENHVITFYYIKDVNNSNTWAQYLTLDGAPLDVAGGTPGAAGQLYGEIVYDNAGNFANTNPSPVTTAALGFTSGADATQTITIDYASNDPTQFAAGFAVSTLAQDGFATGQLSGIDISDEGVI
;
A
#
# COMPACT_ATOMS: atom_id res chain seq x y z
N MET A 1 -1.19 36.96 -61.39
CA MET A 1 -2.13 36.92 -60.25
C MET A 1 -2.87 35.59 -60.17
N SER A 2 -3.51 35.07 -61.24
CA SER A 2 -4.24 33.78 -61.17
C SER A 2 -3.37 32.54 -60.89
N PHE A 3 -2.13 32.50 -61.40
CA PHE A 3 -1.19 31.40 -61.14
C PHE A 3 -0.80 31.28 -59.65
N ASN A 4 -0.68 32.41 -58.93
CA ASN A 4 -0.37 32.40 -57.50
C ASN A 4 -1.54 31.88 -56.67
N THR A 5 -2.77 32.21 -57.06
CA THR A 5 -4.00 31.66 -56.45
C THR A 5 -4.11 30.14 -56.69
N ALA A 6 -3.81 29.67 -57.90
CA ALA A 6 -3.82 28.24 -58.20
C ALA A 6 -2.70 27.47 -57.48
N LEU A 7 -1.49 28.04 -57.43
CA LEU A 7 -0.33 27.47 -56.74
C LEU A 7 -0.56 27.37 -55.23
N SER A 8 -1.12 28.42 -54.62
CA SER A 8 -1.47 28.41 -53.19
C SER A 8 -2.53 27.37 -52.86
N GLY A 9 -3.54 27.17 -53.71
CA GLY A 9 -4.53 26.10 -53.56
C GLY A 9 -3.90 24.70 -53.64
N LEU A 10 -2.99 24.46 -54.59
CA LEU A 10 -2.29 23.18 -54.72
C LEU A 10 -1.38 22.89 -53.52
N ASN A 11 -0.68 23.90 -53.02
CA ASN A 11 0.14 23.77 -51.80
C ASN A 11 -0.71 23.48 -50.56
N ALA A 12 -1.88 24.12 -50.44
CA ALA A 12 -2.81 23.85 -49.34
C ALA A 12 -3.34 22.41 -49.37
N ALA A 13 -3.73 21.91 -50.56
CA ALA A 13 -4.15 20.52 -50.73
C ALA A 13 -3.03 19.52 -50.41
N GLN A 14 -1.79 19.82 -50.79
CA GLN A 14 -0.64 18.98 -50.43
C GLN A 14 -0.41 18.94 -48.91
N ALA A 15 -0.55 20.08 -48.22
CA ALA A 15 -0.44 20.14 -46.77
C ALA A 15 -1.55 19.32 -46.08
N ASP A 16 -2.80 19.42 -46.56
CA ASP A 16 -3.92 18.63 -46.06
C ASP A 16 -3.66 17.12 -46.20
N LEU A 17 -3.23 16.69 -47.39
CA LEU A 17 -2.87 15.29 -47.66
C LEU A 17 -1.72 14.80 -46.77
N ASN A 18 -0.73 15.65 -46.48
CA ASN A 18 0.37 15.29 -45.60
C ASN A 18 -0.08 15.08 -44.16
N VAL A 19 -1.01 15.91 -43.66
CA VAL A 19 -1.59 15.75 -42.31
C VAL A 19 -2.39 14.45 -42.24
N ILE A 20 -3.32 14.22 -43.17
CA ILE A 20 -4.11 12.98 -43.24
C ILE A 20 -3.20 11.75 -43.35
N SER A 21 -2.14 11.82 -44.17
CA SER A 21 -1.20 10.70 -44.31
C SER A 21 -0.45 10.40 -43.00
N ASN A 22 -0.12 11.43 -42.22
CA ASN A 22 0.52 11.27 -40.91
C ASN A 22 -0.44 10.65 -39.89
N ASP A 23 -1.71 11.06 -39.87
CA ASP A 23 -2.73 10.50 -38.98
C ASP A 23 -2.99 9.02 -39.30
N ILE A 24 -3.12 8.67 -40.59
CA ILE A 24 -3.28 7.27 -41.03
C ILE A 24 -2.08 6.42 -40.61
N ALA A 25 -0.86 6.94 -40.76
CA ALA A 25 0.36 6.22 -40.39
C ALA A 25 0.44 5.94 -38.88
N ASN A 26 -0.17 6.79 -38.05
CA ASN A 26 -0.13 6.71 -36.58
C ASN A 26 -1.42 6.18 -35.95
N VAL A 27 -2.35 5.62 -36.74
CA VAL A 27 -3.64 5.13 -36.25
C VAL A 27 -3.52 4.07 -35.15
N ASN A 28 -2.43 3.30 -35.13
CA ASN A 28 -2.16 2.26 -34.13
C ASN A 28 -1.21 2.74 -33.01
N THR A 29 -0.77 4.00 -33.02
CA THR A 29 0.14 4.53 -32.01
C THR A 29 -0.67 4.95 -30.78
N THR A 30 -0.45 4.29 -29.65
CA THR A 30 -1.12 4.61 -28.39
C THR A 30 -0.85 6.05 -27.96
N GLY A 31 -1.91 6.77 -27.59
CA GLY A 31 -1.81 8.17 -27.14
C GLY A 31 -1.60 9.19 -28.26
N PHE A 32 -1.63 8.79 -29.54
CA PHE A 32 -1.59 9.72 -30.67
C PHE A 32 -2.81 10.65 -30.67
N LYS A 33 -2.60 11.92 -31.06
CA LYS A 33 -3.65 12.94 -31.20
C LYS A 33 -3.74 13.36 -32.65
N GLU A 34 -4.93 13.18 -33.23
CA GLU A 34 -5.24 13.55 -34.61
C GLU A 34 -4.89 15.02 -34.89
N SER A 35 -4.30 15.28 -36.04
CA SER A 35 -3.95 16.62 -36.48
C SER A 35 -4.94 17.12 -37.54
N ARG A 36 -5.23 18.41 -37.53
CA ARG A 36 -6.10 19.05 -38.52
C ARG A 36 -5.41 20.24 -39.17
N ALA A 37 -5.38 20.27 -40.49
CA ALA A 37 -4.92 21.44 -41.24
C ALA A 37 -6.00 22.55 -41.19
N GLU A 38 -5.60 23.72 -40.71
CA GLU A 38 -6.44 24.91 -40.64
C GLU A 38 -5.96 25.93 -41.68
N PHE A 39 -6.87 26.37 -42.54
CA PHE A 39 -6.56 27.25 -43.67
C PHE A 39 -7.15 28.64 -43.45
N GLY A 40 -6.43 29.67 -43.91
CA GLY A 40 -6.88 31.05 -43.94
C GLY A 40 -6.85 31.61 -45.36
N ASP A 41 -7.82 32.46 -45.70
CA ASP A 41 -7.80 33.19 -46.95
C ASP A 41 -6.80 34.35 -46.92
N ILE A 42 -6.29 34.72 -48.09
CA ILE A 42 -5.40 35.86 -48.25
C ILE A 42 -6.18 36.98 -48.92
N PHE A 43 -6.30 38.13 -48.28
CA PHE A 43 -6.81 39.35 -48.91
C PHE A 43 -5.71 40.40 -49.06
N ALA A 44 -5.68 41.05 -50.23
CA ALA A 44 -4.84 42.23 -50.45
C ALA A 44 -5.57 43.46 -49.92
N THR A 45 -5.39 43.81 -48.64
CA THR A 45 -5.86 45.09 -48.10
C THR A 45 -4.71 46.11 -48.13
N SER A 46 -4.93 47.24 -48.83
CA SER A 46 -4.10 48.43 -48.70
C SER A 46 -4.50 49.14 -47.40
N SER A 47 -3.54 49.59 -46.58
CA SER A 47 -3.82 50.18 -45.26
C SER A 47 -4.62 51.51 -45.29
N LEU A 48 -5.02 51.99 -46.46
CA LEU A 48 -5.77 53.24 -46.67
C LEU A 48 -7.00 53.07 -47.60
N GLY A 49 -7.37 51.86 -48.00
CA GLY A 49 -8.42 51.62 -49.01
C GLY A 49 -9.46 50.60 -48.57
N SER A 50 -10.74 50.99 -48.68
CA SER A 50 -11.94 50.19 -48.40
C SER A 50 -11.82 48.76 -48.96
N GLY A 51 -11.70 47.77 -48.06
CA GLY A 51 -11.48 46.35 -48.39
C GLY A 51 -12.72 45.58 -48.86
N SER A 52 -13.85 46.25 -49.12
CA SER A 52 -15.12 45.59 -49.42
C SER A 52 -15.24 44.99 -50.83
N THR A 53 -14.28 45.23 -51.73
CA THR A 53 -14.31 44.73 -53.13
C THR A 53 -13.00 44.10 -53.60
N ALA A 54 -12.07 43.75 -52.70
CA ALA A 54 -10.79 43.15 -53.09
C ALA A 54 -10.97 41.67 -53.47
N ILE A 55 -10.48 41.27 -54.65
CA ILE A 55 -10.44 39.87 -55.08
C ILE A 55 -9.42 39.13 -54.21
N GLY A 56 -9.81 37.99 -53.64
CA GLY A 56 -8.94 37.15 -52.81
C GLY A 56 -7.67 36.72 -53.54
N SER A 57 -6.54 36.66 -52.82
CA SER A 57 -5.21 36.38 -53.35
C SER A 57 -4.77 34.91 -53.16
N GLY A 58 -5.66 34.03 -52.70
CA GLY A 58 -5.39 32.61 -52.47
C GLY A 58 -5.65 32.16 -51.04
N VAL A 59 -5.01 31.06 -50.65
CA VAL A 59 -5.14 30.42 -49.34
C VAL A 59 -3.76 30.14 -48.74
N ILE A 60 -3.62 30.19 -47.42
CA ILE A 60 -2.44 29.71 -46.71
C ILE A 60 -2.84 28.68 -45.66
N LEU A 61 -1.94 27.74 -45.37
CA LEU A 61 -2.01 26.95 -44.16
C LEU A 61 -1.71 27.87 -42.97
N SER A 62 -2.71 28.07 -42.11
CA SER A 62 -2.58 28.90 -40.92
C SER A 62 -1.91 28.11 -39.79
N LYS A 63 -2.38 26.88 -39.53
CA LYS A 63 -1.91 26.03 -38.44
C LYS A 63 -2.20 24.56 -38.73
N VAL A 64 -1.40 23.67 -38.15
CA VAL A 64 -1.79 22.28 -37.94
C VAL A 64 -2.16 22.12 -36.46
N GLY A 65 -3.45 21.99 -36.18
CA GLY A 65 -3.99 21.92 -34.82
C GLY A 65 -4.19 20.47 -34.38
N GLN A 66 -3.66 20.10 -33.22
CA GLN A 66 -3.96 18.80 -32.60
C GLN A 66 -5.36 18.80 -31.98
N GLN A 67 -6.07 17.68 -32.14
CA GLN A 67 -7.38 17.43 -31.55
C GLN A 67 -7.21 16.60 -30.27
N PHE A 68 -7.62 17.16 -29.11
CA PHE A 68 -7.43 16.52 -27.80
C PHE A 68 -8.62 15.66 -27.32
N ASN A 69 -9.54 15.31 -28.22
CA ASN A 69 -10.69 14.48 -27.89
C ASN A 69 -10.26 13.11 -27.31
N GLN A 70 -11.08 12.57 -26.42
CA GLN A 70 -10.87 11.25 -25.82
C GLN A 70 -11.25 10.15 -26.82
N GLY A 71 -10.33 9.20 -27.04
CA GLY A 71 -10.59 7.98 -27.81
C GLY A 71 -11.18 6.87 -26.94
N ASN A 72 -11.45 5.72 -27.55
CA ASN A 72 -11.83 4.52 -26.78
C ASN A 72 -10.67 4.08 -25.87
N LEU A 73 -11.02 3.53 -24.71
CA LEU A 73 -10.06 2.90 -23.82
C LEU A 73 -10.10 1.39 -24.06
N ASP A 74 -8.93 0.82 -24.34
CA ASP A 74 -8.76 -0.63 -24.48
C ASP A 74 -8.10 -1.17 -23.22
N PHE A 75 -8.67 -2.24 -22.65
CA PHE A 75 -8.16 -2.86 -21.44
C PHE A 75 -7.06 -3.87 -21.77
N THR A 76 -5.98 -3.85 -20.99
CA THR A 76 -4.89 -4.83 -21.07
C THR A 76 -4.79 -5.61 -19.75
N SER A 77 -3.87 -6.57 -19.68
CA SER A 77 -3.63 -7.38 -18.48
C SER A 77 -2.43 -6.90 -17.65
N SER A 78 -1.77 -5.80 -18.05
CA SER A 78 -0.62 -5.24 -17.35
C SER A 78 -1.09 -4.13 -16.41
N SER A 79 -0.68 -4.18 -15.14
CA SER A 79 -1.02 -3.11 -14.17
C SER A 79 -0.29 -1.80 -14.45
N LEU A 80 0.79 -1.83 -15.24
CA LEU A 80 1.54 -0.63 -15.65
C LEU A 80 1.06 -0.05 -16.99
N ASP A 81 0.02 -0.62 -17.60
CA ASP A 81 -0.66 0.00 -18.73
C ASP A 81 -1.78 0.90 -18.22
N LEU A 82 -1.50 2.20 -18.21
CA LEU A 82 -2.38 3.21 -17.66
C LEU A 82 -3.03 4.05 -18.74
N ALA A 83 -4.28 4.43 -18.51
CA ALA A 83 -4.99 5.38 -19.36
C ALA A 83 -5.67 6.44 -18.50
N ILE A 84 -5.56 7.69 -18.92
CA ILE A 84 -6.26 8.81 -18.28
C ILE A 84 -7.63 8.95 -18.96
N SER A 85 -8.69 9.06 -18.16
CA SER A 85 -10.01 9.46 -18.63
C SER A 85 -10.22 10.95 -18.34
N GLY A 86 -10.53 11.74 -19.38
CA GLY A 86 -10.65 13.20 -19.26
C GLY A 86 -9.33 13.94 -19.47
N ASP A 87 -9.26 15.22 -19.11
CA ASP A 87 -8.09 16.07 -19.39
C ASP A 87 -6.90 15.71 -18.50
N GLY A 88 -5.69 15.62 -19.07
CA GLY A 88 -4.47 15.37 -18.30
C GLY A 88 -3.33 14.73 -19.10
N PHE A 89 -2.15 14.65 -18.48
CA PHE A 89 -0.97 13.99 -19.04
C PHE A 89 -0.18 13.31 -17.93
N PHE A 90 0.47 12.20 -18.27
CA PHE A 90 1.54 11.65 -17.45
C PHE A 90 2.75 12.57 -17.51
N VAL A 91 3.43 12.73 -16.39
CA VAL A 91 4.65 13.50 -16.27
C VAL A 91 5.84 12.55 -16.24
N LEU A 92 6.81 12.78 -17.11
CA LEU A 92 8.00 11.96 -17.26
C LEU A 92 9.25 12.81 -17.08
N SER A 93 10.37 12.21 -16.70
CA SER A 93 11.70 12.83 -16.81
C SER A 93 12.62 12.06 -17.74
N PRO A 94 13.46 12.77 -18.53
CA PRO A 94 14.39 12.11 -19.44
C PRO A 94 15.54 11.39 -18.72
N ASN A 95 15.83 11.75 -17.47
CA ASN A 95 16.78 11.05 -16.61
C ASN A 95 16.44 11.32 -15.13
N LEU A 96 17.07 10.56 -14.22
CA LEU A 96 16.81 10.63 -12.77
C LEU A 96 17.17 11.99 -12.14
N THR A 97 18.16 12.69 -12.70
CA THR A 97 18.65 13.97 -12.16
C THR A 97 17.99 15.21 -12.78
N SER A 98 17.23 15.03 -13.86
CA SER A 98 16.67 16.13 -14.62
C SER A 98 15.40 16.65 -13.97
N GLN A 99 15.35 17.98 -13.79
CA GLN A 99 14.14 18.67 -13.39
C GLN A 99 13.18 18.94 -14.56
N GLU A 100 13.56 18.53 -15.78
CA GLU A 100 12.67 18.62 -16.93
C GLU A 100 11.47 17.69 -16.76
N ASN A 101 10.31 18.19 -17.19
CA ASN A 101 9.05 17.48 -17.20
C ASN A 101 8.63 17.32 -18.66
N VAL A 102 8.51 16.08 -19.10
CA VAL A 102 7.98 15.69 -20.41
C VAL A 102 6.57 15.18 -20.20
N PHE A 103 5.62 15.64 -21.01
CA PHE A 103 4.22 15.26 -20.88
C PHE A 103 3.86 14.23 -21.96
N SER A 104 3.24 13.12 -21.56
CA SER A 104 2.78 12.07 -22.46
C SER A 104 1.36 11.64 -22.13
N ARG A 105 0.60 11.28 -23.15
CA ARG A 105 -0.71 10.64 -23.01
C ARG A 105 -0.61 9.11 -23.15
N ALA A 106 0.50 8.61 -23.70
CA ALA A 106 0.76 7.18 -23.80
C ALA A 106 1.18 6.66 -22.41
N GLY A 107 0.38 5.75 -21.84
CA GLY A 107 0.64 5.15 -20.54
C GLY A 107 1.09 3.70 -20.63
N ALA A 108 1.88 3.35 -21.65
CA ALA A 108 2.53 2.05 -21.72
C ALA A 108 3.87 2.11 -20.97
N PHE A 109 3.90 1.59 -19.74
CA PHE A 109 5.07 1.61 -18.87
C PHE A 109 5.59 0.20 -18.57
N GLY A 110 6.88 0.12 -18.26
CA GLY A 110 7.55 -1.09 -17.78
C GLY A 110 8.51 -0.75 -16.64
N VAL A 111 9.10 -1.77 -16.03
CA VAL A 111 10.06 -1.61 -14.93
C VAL A 111 11.49 -1.85 -15.46
N ASP A 112 12.43 -0.98 -15.10
CA ASP A 112 13.85 -1.15 -15.41
C ASP A 112 14.58 -2.05 -14.38
N ASP A 113 15.85 -2.37 -14.65
CA ASP A 113 16.67 -3.23 -13.77
C ASP A 113 16.87 -2.66 -12.35
N ASN A 114 16.65 -1.35 -12.16
CA ASN A 114 16.78 -0.67 -10.87
C ASN A 114 15.42 -0.48 -10.17
N GLY A 115 14.34 -1.06 -10.71
CA GLY A 115 12.99 -0.95 -10.18
C GLY A 115 12.25 0.33 -10.57
N TYR A 116 12.80 1.19 -11.43
CA TYR A 116 12.10 2.40 -11.87
C TYR A 116 11.06 2.10 -12.94
N VAL A 117 9.94 2.82 -12.88
CA VAL A 117 8.90 2.74 -13.91
C VAL A 117 9.25 3.69 -15.07
N VAL A 118 9.43 3.12 -16.25
CA VAL A 118 9.89 3.81 -17.45
C VAL A 118 8.97 3.54 -18.64
N ASN A 119 8.92 4.49 -19.59
CA ASN A 119 8.28 4.25 -20.89
C ASN A 119 9.24 3.53 -21.87
N SER A 120 8.76 3.20 -23.06
CA SER A 120 9.55 2.58 -24.12
C SER A 120 10.75 3.40 -24.61
N ALA A 121 10.78 4.70 -24.33
CA ALA A 121 11.89 5.60 -24.64
C ALA A 121 12.90 5.72 -23.48
N GLY A 122 12.71 5.01 -22.36
CA GLY A 122 13.57 5.06 -21.18
C GLY A 122 13.37 6.30 -20.31
N GLN A 123 12.25 7.01 -20.48
CA GLN A 123 11.89 8.16 -19.64
C GLN A 123 11.15 7.68 -18.39
N PHE A 124 11.45 8.27 -17.25
CA PHE A 124 10.99 7.85 -15.93
C PHE A 124 9.63 8.48 -15.60
N LEU A 125 8.66 7.67 -15.16
CA LEU A 125 7.37 8.16 -14.68
C LEU A 125 7.54 8.91 -13.36
N LYS A 126 7.02 10.14 -13.28
CA LYS A 126 7.05 10.96 -12.07
C LYS A 126 5.75 10.85 -11.30
N VAL A 127 5.85 10.68 -9.98
CA VAL A 127 4.72 10.58 -9.05
C VAL A 127 4.92 11.51 -7.86
N PHE A 128 3.84 11.83 -7.16
CA PHE A 128 3.94 12.52 -5.89
C PHE A 128 4.35 11.57 -4.78
N GLN A 129 5.14 12.06 -3.83
CA GLN A 129 5.48 11.30 -2.63
C GLN A 129 4.26 11.17 -1.72
N VAL A 130 4.16 10.05 -1.01
CA VAL A 130 3.15 9.79 0.01
C VAL A 130 3.79 9.74 1.39
N ASN A 131 3.04 10.18 2.40
CA ASN A 131 3.37 10.03 3.80
C ASN A 131 3.08 8.58 4.25
N ALA A 132 3.51 8.21 5.46
CA ALA A 132 3.28 6.88 6.03
C ALA A 132 1.79 6.51 6.19
N ASP A 133 0.90 7.51 6.17
CA ASP A 133 -0.56 7.33 6.21
C ASP A 133 -1.20 7.22 4.80
N GLY A 134 -0.39 7.20 3.74
CA GLY A 134 -0.86 7.16 2.34
C GLY A 134 -1.31 8.52 1.78
N SER A 135 -1.26 9.60 2.56
CA SER A 135 -1.61 10.94 2.06
C SER A 135 -0.51 11.53 1.19
N VAL A 136 -0.87 12.29 0.16
CA VAL A 136 0.11 12.94 -0.73
C VAL A 136 0.89 14.02 0.04
N SER A 137 2.20 13.86 0.17
CA SER A 137 3.09 14.77 0.92
C SER A 137 3.13 16.18 0.31
N ALA A 138 3.03 16.29 -1.01
CA ALA A 138 2.99 17.55 -1.73
C ALA A 138 2.40 17.37 -3.14
N SER A 139 1.59 18.34 -3.59
CA SER A 139 0.90 18.33 -4.89
C SER A 139 1.56 19.22 -5.96
N ALA A 140 2.71 19.82 -5.64
CA ALA A 140 3.44 20.65 -6.60
C ALA A 140 4.25 19.77 -7.56
N LEU A 141 4.21 20.04 -8.87
CA LEU A 141 5.01 19.30 -9.87
C LEU A 141 6.53 19.31 -9.58
N SER A 142 7.02 20.27 -8.80
CA SER A 142 8.42 20.32 -8.35
C SER A 142 8.75 19.31 -7.26
N SER A 143 7.75 18.73 -6.60
CA SER A 143 7.90 17.72 -5.53
C SER A 143 7.78 16.28 -6.03
N THR A 144 7.47 16.09 -7.32
CA THR A 144 7.39 14.77 -7.92
C THR A 144 8.77 14.13 -8.04
N ILE A 145 8.84 12.84 -7.80
CA ILE A 145 10.05 12.03 -7.96
C ILE A 145 9.81 10.91 -8.97
N PRO A 146 10.86 10.39 -9.62
CA PRO A 146 10.77 9.14 -10.39
C PRO A 146 10.18 8.02 -9.53
N LEU A 147 9.15 7.34 -10.04
CA LEU A 147 8.56 6.18 -9.39
C LEU A 147 9.54 5.03 -9.39
N GLN A 148 9.89 4.55 -8.20
CA GLN A 148 10.71 3.37 -7.99
C GLN A 148 9.93 2.35 -7.20
N LEU A 149 9.83 1.14 -7.72
CA LEU A 149 9.28 -0.02 -7.04
C LEU A 149 10.41 -0.64 -6.21
N PRO A 150 10.29 -0.67 -4.87
CA PRO A 150 11.28 -1.34 -4.04
C PRO A 150 11.21 -2.85 -4.27
N ALA A 151 12.37 -3.51 -4.30
CA ALA A 151 12.45 -4.97 -4.43
C ALA A 151 11.93 -5.71 -3.18
N GLU A 152 11.90 -5.02 -2.04
CA GLU A 152 11.43 -5.52 -0.75
C GLU A 152 10.20 -4.72 -0.32
N SER A 153 9.14 -5.43 0.10
CA SER A 153 7.92 -4.83 0.60
C SER A 153 8.06 -4.66 2.12
N GLY A 154 8.47 -3.44 2.51
CA GLY A 154 8.52 -3.00 3.90
C GLY A 154 9.74 -3.49 4.68
N SER A 155 10.19 -2.67 5.64
CA SER A 155 11.01 -3.16 6.75
C SER A 155 10.14 -4.02 7.66
N PRO A 156 10.68 -5.06 8.30
CA PRO A 156 9.93 -5.83 9.28
C PRO A 156 9.43 -4.91 10.39
N THR A 157 8.18 -5.11 10.80
CA THR A 157 7.58 -4.44 11.95
C THR A 157 7.49 -5.46 13.06
N GLN A 158 8.20 -5.20 14.16
CA GLN A 158 8.17 -6.07 15.33
C GLN A 158 6.76 -6.10 15.94
N THR A 159 6.32 -7.25 16.43
CA THR A 159 5.04 -7.38 17.13
C THR A 159 5.05 -6.56 18.42
N SER A 160 4.02 -5.73 18.62
CA SER A 160 3.80 -4.94 19.83
C SER A 160 2.55 -5.39 20.61
N GLU A 161 1.61 -6.04 19.93
CA GLU A 161 0.33 -6.45 20.50
C GLU A 161 -0.13 -7.82 19.97
N ILE A 162 -0.72 -8.62 20.85
CA ILE A 162 -1.44 -9.85 20.51
C ILE A 162 -2.86 -9.74 21.03
N GLU A 163 -3.81 -9.73 20.11
CA GLU A 163 -5.24 -9.82 20.39
C GLU A 163 -5.66 -11.28 20.55
N ILE A 164 -6.34 -11.58 21.66
CA ILE A 164 -6.73 -12.95 21.98
C ILE A 164 -8.15 -13.03 22.54
N GLY A 165 -8.97 -13.82 21.84
CA GLY A 165 -10.33 -14.18 22.26
C GLY A 165 -10.37 -15.66 22.60
N VAL A 166 -10.72 -15.99 23.84
CA VAL A 166 -10.78 -17.39 24.31
C VAL A 166 -12.01 -17.65 25.18
N ASN A 167 -12.54 -18.87 25.10
CA ASN A 167 -13.43 -19.41 26.12
C ASN A 167 -12.64 -20.38 27.01
N LEU A 168 -12.49 -20.04 28.29
CA LEU A 168 -11.85 -20.89 29.31
C LEU A 168 -12.94 -21.68 30.06
N SER A 169 -12.88 -23.00 30.08
CA SER A 169 -14.02 -23.79 30.56
C SER A 169 -14.28 -23.63 32.06
N ALA A 170 -15.49 -23.22 32.46
CA ALA A 170 -15.87 -23.06 33.87
C ALA A 170 -15.74 -24.36 34.69
N SER A 171 -15.96 -25.52 34.05
CA SER A 171 -15.83 -26.85 34.64
C SER A 171 -14.41 -27.42 34.58
N GLY A 172 -13.42 -26.61 34.20
CA GLY A 172 -12.01 -26.98 34.22
C GLY A 172 -11.52 -27.38 35.62
N THR A 173 -10.53 -28.28 35.64
CA THR A 173 -9.84 -28.67 36.87
C THR A 173 -9.07 -27.49 37.43
N GLU A 174 -9.31 -27.19 38.71
CA GLU A 174 -8.58 -26.17 39.46
C GLU A 174 -7.22 -26.73 39.87
N LEU A 175 -6.18 -25.95 39.59
CA LEU A 175 -4.78 -26.29 39.86
C LEU A 175 -4.13 -25.11 40.58
N ASP A 176 -3.04 -25.38 41.29
CA ASP A 176 -2.26 -24.34 41.94
C ASP A 176 -1.24 -23.74 40.95
N PRO A 177 -1.35 -22.44 40.59
CA PRO A 177 -0.41 -21.78 39.70
C PRO A 177 1.04 -21.90 40.18
N ALA A 178 1.31 -22.02 41.48
CA ALA A 178 2.66 -22.14 42.02
C ALA A 178 3.38 -23.45 41.63
N ASN A 179 2.67 -24.44 41.09
CA ASN A 179 3.21 -25.73 40.65
C ASN A 179 3.32 -25.86 39.11
N PHE A 180 3.20 -24.75 38.38
CA PHE A 180 3.32 -24.74 36.92
C PHE A 180 4.66 -25.31 36.43
N ASP A 181 4.59 -26.21 35.45
CA ASP A 181 5.73 -26.72 34.69
C ASP A 181 5.32 -26.91 33.24
N GLN A 182 5.88 -26.11 32.33
CA GLN A 182 5.62 -26.16 30.89
C GLN A 182 5.80 -27.56 30.26
N THR A 183 6.65 -28.41 30.84
CA THR A 183 6.93 -29.76 30.32
C THR A 183 5.95 -30.82 30.84
N ASN A 184 5.19 -30.49 31.89
CA ASN A 184 4.24 -31.40 32.52
C ASN A 184 2.78 -30.98 32.21
N PRO A 185 2.08 -31.71 31.32
CA PRO A 185 0.72 -31.37 30.92
C PRO A 185 -0.33 -31.48 32.04
N THR A 186 0.01 -32.04 33.21
CA THR A 186 -0.91 -32.09 34.36
C THR A 186 -0.87 -30.82 35.22
N THR A 187 0.04 -29.87 34.92
CA THR A 187 0.23 -28.65 35.71
C THR A 187 -0.46 -27.43 35.13
N TYR A 188 -1.06 -27.55 33.93
CA TYR A 188 -1.88 -26.53 33.30
C TYR A 188 -3.16 -27.12 32.73
N THR A 189 -4.19 -26.29 32.57
CA THR A 189 -5.50 -26.74 32.09
C THR A 189 -5.54 -26.74 30.57
N HIS A 190 -5.08 -25.64 29.95
CA HIS A 190 -5.08 -25.45 28.50
C HIS A 190 -3.87 -24.65 28.05
N SER A 191 -3.47 -24.81 26.80
CA SER A 191 -2.43 -23.99 26.18
C SER A 191 -2.77 -23.66 24.74
N THR A 192 -2.26 -22.53 24.27
CA THR A 192 -2.32 -22.09 22.87
C THR A 192 -1.05 -21.32 22.54
N SER A 193 -0.73 -21.16 21.27
CA SER A 193 0.50 -20.49 20.83
C SER A 193 0.24 -19.55 19.68
N ALA A 194 0.95 -18.43 19.64
CA ALA A 194 0.97 -17.48 18.54
C ALA A 194 2.40 -17.34 17.98
N GLN A 195 2.51 -16.99 16.70
CA GLN A 195 3.76 -16.54 16.11
C GLN A 195 3.87 -15.04 16.28
N ILE A 196 5.06 -14.56 16.64
CA ILE A 196 5.40 -13.14 16.77
C ILE A 196 6.63 -12.86 15.89
N ILE A 197 6.82 -11.59 15.56
CA ILE A 197 7.92 -11.11 14.73
C ILE A 197 8.84 -10.24 15.58
N ASP A 198 10.15 -10.47 15.49
CA ASP A 198 11.15 -9.61 16.12
C ASP A 198 11.47 -8.35 15.28
N SER A 199 12.35 -7.49 15.79
CA SER A 199 12.79 -6.28 15.06
C SER A 199 13.56 -6.55 13.76
N LEU A 200 14.03 -7.76 13.53
CA LEU A 200 14.79 -8.18 12.35
C LEU A 200 13.93 -8.97 11.35
N GLY A 201 12.68 -9.28 11.68
CA GLY A 201 11.77 -10.04 10.85
C GLY A 201 11.81 -11.56 11.08
N GLU A 202 12.48 -12.04 12.13
CA GLU A 202 12.50 -13.46 12.51
C GLU A 202 11.21 -13.83 13.26
N ASN A 203 10.69 -15.03 12.98
CA ASN A 203 9.49 -15.55 13.62
C ASN A 203 9.86 -16.27 14.92
N HIS A 204 9.25 -15.87 16.03
CA HIS A 204 9.31 -16.56 17.32
C HIS A 204 7.94 -17.11 17.72
N VAL A 205 7.92 -18.12 18.59
CA VAL A 205 6.67 -18.72 19.08
C VAL A 205 6.47 -18.36 20.53
N ILE A 206 5.42 -17.59 20.82
CA ILE A 206 4.94 -17.39 22.18
C ILE A 206 3.86 -18.41 22.49
N THR A 207 3.99 -19.10 23.62
CA THR A 207 2.99 -20.06 24.11
C THR A 207 2.35 -19.54 25.39
N PHE A 208 1.03 -19.53 25.41
CA PHE A 208 0.18 -19.18 26.53
C PHE A 208 -0.26 -20.45 27.24
N TYR A 209 -0.06 -20.53 28.54
CA TYR A 209 -0.55 -21.61 29.39
C TYR A 209 -1.57 -21.05 30.37
N TYR A 210 -2.77 -21.62 30.34
CA TYR A 210 -3.90 -21.25 31.18
C TYR A 210 -4.08 -22.26 32.30
N ILE A 211 -4.16 -21.75 33.52
CA ILE A 211 -4.36 -22.53 34.74
C ILE A 211 -5.55 -21.94 35.47
N LYS A 212 -6.60 -22.74 35.68
CA LYS A 212 -7.71 -22.32 36.53
C LYS A 212 -7.23 -22.30 37.98
N ASP A 213 -7.21 -21.13 38.60
CA ASP A 213 -6.62 -20.95 39.93
C ASP A 213 -7.51 -21.58 41.01
N VAL A 214 -6.92 -22.44 41.84
CA VAL A 214 -7.59 -23.05 43.00
C VAL A 214 -7.75 -22.08 44.18
N ASN A 215 -6.92 -21.04 44.24
CA ASN A 215 -6.89 -20.08 45.35
C ASN A 215 -7.87 -18.91 45.13
N ASN A 216 -8.16 -18.58 43.87
CA ASN A 216 -9.00 -17.46 43.48
C ASN A 216 -10.14 -17.92 42.57
N SER A 217 -11.38 -17.72 43.01
CA SER A 217 -12.56 -18.08 42.22
C SER A 217 -12.71 -17.18 40.99
N ASN A 218 -13.12 -17.78 39.86
CA ASN A 218 -13.29 -17.10 38.57
C ASN A 218 -12.01 -16.39 38.07
N THR A 219 -10.85 -16.90 38.47
CA THR A 219 -9.55 -16.38 38.05
C THR A 219 -8.74 -17.46 37.34
N TRP A 220 -8.08 -17.07 36.26
CA TRP A 220 -7.17 -17.92 35.50
C TRP A 220 -5.79 -17.30 35.49
N ALA A 221 -4.78 -18.07 35.92
CA ALA A 221 -3.39 -17.70 35.76
C ALA A 221 -2.92 -18.00 34.33
N GLN A 222 -2.14 -17.07 33.78
CA GLN A 222 -1.57 -17.10 32.44
C GLN A 222 -0.04 -17.04 32.54
N TYR A 223 0.59 -18.17 32.23
CA TYR A 223 2.03 -18.23 32.04
C TYR A 223 2.40 -18.10 30.57
N LEU A 224 3.56 -17.52 30.31
CA LEU A 224 4.09 -17.31 28.97
C LEU A 224 5.42 -18.02 28.81
N THR A 225 5.66 -18.52 27.60
CA THR A 225 6.99 -19.00 27.21
C THR A 225 7.31 -18.47 25.82
N LEU A 226 8.55 -18.05 25.60
CA LEU A 226 9.07 -17.65 24.30
C LEU A 226 10.04 -18.72 23.81
N ASP A 227 9.77 -19.35 22.67
CA ASP A 227 10.57 -20.44 22.09
C ASP A 227 10.88 -21.57 23.09
N GLY A 228 9.94 -21.83 24.00
CA GLY A 228 10.07 -22.84 25.06
C GLY A 228 10.91 -22.41 26.27
N ALA A 229 11.36 -21.16 26.34
CA ALA A 229 11.95 -20.57 27.56
C ALA A 229 10.87 -19.80 28.36
N PRO A 230 10.89 -19.84 29.70
CA PRO A 230 9.98 -19.04 30.53
C PRO A 230 10.06 -17.54 30.21
N LEU A 231 8.89 -16.91 30.05
CA LEU A 231 8.76 -15.47 29.86
C LEU A 231 7.89 -14.89 30.98
N ASP A 232 8.40 -13.84 31.63
CA ASP A 232 7.69 -13.15 32.69
C ASP A 232 6.64 -12.19 32.15
N VAL A 233 5.55 -12.04 32.90
CA VAL A 233 4.60 -10.93 32.75
C VAL A 233 5.07 -9.76 33.63
N ALA A 234 5.25 -8.59 33.02
CA ALA A 234 5.73 -7.40 33.71
C ALA A 234 4.72 -6.93 34.77
N GLY A 235 5.11 -6.96 36.05
CA GLY A 235 4.21 -6.65 37.16
C GLY A 235 3.22 -7.77 37.51
N GLY A 236 3.45 -8.98 36.99
CA GLY A 236 2.65 -10.17 37.30
C GLY A 236 2.84 -10.71 38.72
N THR A 237 2.02 -11.69 39.07
CA THR A 237 2.07 -12.40 40.35
C THR A 237 3.19 -13.45 40.35
N PRO A 238 4.03 -13.56 41.40
CA PRO A 238 5.04 -14.60 41.48
C PRO A 238 4.44 -16.00 41.53
N GLY A 239 4.88 -16.84 40.60
CA GLY A 239 4.42 -18.19 40.41
C GLY A 239 5.48 -19.25 40.64
N ALA A 240 5.37 -20.36 39.89
CA ALA A 240 6.32 -21.46 39.93
C ALA A 240 7.74 -20.98 39.60
N ALA A 241 8.73 -21.42 40.38
CA ALA A 241 10.14 -21.02 40.23
C ALA A 241 10.39 -19.50 40.21
N GLY A 242 9.45 -18.68 40.69
CA GLY A 242 9.53 -17.22 40.68
C GLY A 242 9.13 -16.56 39.36
N GLN A 243 8.68 -17.32 38.35
CA GLN A 243 8.16 -16.77 37.10
C GLN A 243 6.92 -15.93 37.38
N LEU A 244 6.86 -14.72 36.82
CA LEU A 244 5.71 -13.83 36.97
C LEU A 244 4.63 -14.17 35.95
N TYR A 245 3.41 -14.43 36.40
CA TYR A 245 2.26 -14.73 35.55
C TYR A 245 1.21 -13.62 35.59
N GLY A 246 0.40 -13.52 34.55
CA GLY A 246 -0.76 -12.63 34.50
C GLY A 246 -2.03 -13.35 34.91
N GLU A 247 -3.03 -12.63 35.38
CA GLU A 247 -4.32 -13.16 35.79
C GLU A 247 -5.42 -12.63 34.87
N ILE A 248 -6.39 -13.49 34.55
CA ILE A 248 -7.61 -13.15 33.82
C ILE A 248 -8.76 -13.39 34.78
N VAL A 249 -9.54 -12.34 35.06
CA VAL A 249 -10.61 -12.36 36.05
C VAL A 249 -11.95 -12.26 35.34
N TYR A 250 -12.88 -13.13 35.73
CA TYR A 250 -14.23 -13.19 35.20
C TYR A 250 -15.27 -12.79 36.26
N ASP A 251 -16.39 -12.24 35.81
CA ASP A 251 -17.54 -12.01 36.67
C ASP A 251 -18.30 -13.31 36.97
N ASN A 252 -19.30 -13.22 37.85
CA ASN A 252 -20.10 -14.38 38.24
C ASN A 252 -21.07 -14.88 37.15
N ALA A 253 -21.14 -14.18 36.00
CA ALA A 253 -21.88 -14.57 34.81
C ALA A 253 -20.97 -15.20 33.74
N GLY A 254 -19.65 -15.26 33.97
CA GLY A 254 -18.67 -15.84 33.05
C GLY A 254 -18.17 -14.86 31.97
N ASN A 255 -18.40 -13.56 32.13
CA ASN A 255 -17.87 -12.54 31.22
C ASN A 255 -16.53 -12.00 31.74
N PHE A 256 -15.67 -11.54 30.83
CA PHE A 256 -14.43 -10.86 31.17
C PHE A 256 -14.68 -9.66 32.08
N ALA A 257 -13.96 -9.59 33.20
CA ALA A 257 -14.01 -8.46 34.12
C ALA A 257 -12.74 -7.59 34.00
N ASN A 258 -11.56 -8.17 34.16
CA ASN A 258 -10.28 -7.50 33.93
C ASN A 258 -9.13 -8.50 33.76
N THR A 259 -7.93 -7.97 33.55
CA THR A 259 -6.67 -8.68 33.80
C THR A 259 -5.92 -8.08 34.98
N ASN A 260 -5.00 -8.85 35.57
CA ASN A 260 -4.03 -8.37 36.53
C ASN A 260 -2.63 -8.89 36.17
N PRO A 261 -1.69 -8.04 35.73
CA PRO A 261 -1.80 -6.59 35.55
C PRO A 261 -2.74 -6.19 34.41
N SER A 262 -3.18 -4.93 34.41
CA SER A 262 -4.04 -4.34 33.36
C SER A 262 -3.35 -3.14 32.71
N PRO A 263 -2.92 -3.23 31.44
CA PRO A 263 -2.93 -4.41 30.56
C PRO A 263 -1.87 -5.46 30.94
N VAL A 264 -2.04 -6.69 30.45
CA VAL A 264 -1.00 -7.73 30.56
C VAL A 264 0.08 -7.42 29.55
N THR A 265 1.31 -7.21 30.01
CA THR A 265 2.46 -6.95 29.15
C THR A 265 3.58 -7.92 29.51
N THR A 266 4.32 -8.39 28.51
CA THR A 266 5.50 -9.23 28.75
C THR A 266 6.62 -8.40 29.34
N ALA A 267 7.51 -9.03 30.09
CA ALA A 267 8.85 -8.50 30.28
C ALA A 267 9.56 -8.38 28.91
N ALA A 268 10.67 -7.65 28.89
CA ALA A 268 11.50 -7.53 27.70
C ALA A 268 11.89 -8.92 27.19
N LEU A 269 11.63 -9.20 25.91
CA LEU A 269 11.77 -10.53 25.31
C LEU A 269 13.23 -11.01 25.29
N GLY A 270 14.20 -10.08 25.35
CA GLY A 270 15.60 -10.42 25.62
C GLY A 270 16.27 -11.24 24.52
N PHE A 271 15.88 -11.05 23.25
CA PHE A 271 16.43 -11.78 22.12
C PHE A 271 17.96 -11.75 22.08
N THR A 272 18.58 -12.92 21.85
CA THR A 272 20.04 -13.07 21.78
C THR A 272 20.60 -13.02 20.36
N SER A 273 19.73 -12.95 19.35
CA SER A 273 20.05 -12.94 17.90
C SER A 273 20.57 -11.58 17.39
N GLY A 274 20.62 -10.56 18.25
CA GLY A 274 20.95 -9.18 17.86
C GLY A 274 19.73 -8.33 17.51
N ALA A 275 18.52 -8.90 17.57
CA ALA A 275 17.26 -8.18 17.56
C ALA A 275 17.08 -7.31 18.81
N ASP A 276 16.11 -6.39 18.78
CA ASP A 276 15.83 -5.49 19.90
C ASP A 276 15.43 -6.28 21.15
N ALA A 277 16.39 -6.41 22.07
CA ALA A 277 16.20 -7.11 23.32
C ALA A 277 15.18 -6.43 24.24
N THR A 278 14.80 -5.18 23.97
CA THR A 278 13.83 -4.39 24.75
C THR A 278 12.39 -4.53 24.25
N GLN A 279 12.15 -5.26 23.17
CA GLN A 279 10.80 -5.53 22.68
C GLN A 279 9.94 -6.13 23.79
N THR A 280 8.72 -5.61 23.93
CA THR A 280 7.68 -6.08 24.85
C THR A 280 6.39 -6.24 24.08
N ILE A 281 5.56 -7.20 24.48
CA ILE A 281 4.27 -7.46 23.83
C ILE A 281 3.13 -7.23 24.82
N THR A 282 2.11 -6.49 24.38
CA THR A 282 0.84 -6.37 25.09
C THR A 282 -0.06 -7.52 24.69
N ILE A 283 -0.67 -8.19 25.66
CA ILE A 283 -1.65 -9.24 25.41
C ILE A 283 -3.03 -8.65 25.67
N ASP A 284 -3.76 -8.37 24.59
CA ASP A 284 -5.07 -7.74 24.64
C ASP A 284 -6.18 -8.78 24.66
N TYR A 285 -6.74 -8.96 25.86
CA TYR A 285 -7.98 -9.69 26.09
C TYR A 285 -9.22 -8.80 25.98
N ALA A 286 -9.09 -7.50 26.28
CA ALA A 286 -10.23 -6.61 26.43
C ALA A 286 -10.97 -6.39 25.10
N SER A 287 -10.26 -6.36 23.97
CA SER A 287 -10.88 -6.18 22.65
C SER A 287 -11.72 -7.36 22.16
N ASN A 288 -11.53 -8.56 22.75
CA ASN A 288 -12.18 -9.79 22.29
C ASN A 288 -13.07 -10.46 23.34
N ASP A 289 -13.33 -9.80 24.48
CA ASP A 289 -14.23 -10.23 25.56
C ASP A 289 -14.13 -11.75 25.85
N PRO A 290 -13.00 -12.25 26.38
CA PRO A 290 -12.87 -13.68 26.66
C PRO A 290 -13.98 -14.11 27.63
N THR A 291 -14.35 -15.39 27.57
CA THR A 291 -15.47 -15.92 28.34
C THR A 291 -15.04 -17.10 29.20
N GLN A 292 -15.81 -17.35 30.26
CA GLN A 292 -15.68 -18.52 31.11
C GLN A 292 -17.00 -19.28 31.17
N PHE A 293 -17.42 -19.86 30.05
CA PHE A 293 -18.63 -20.67 29.99
C PHE A 293 -18.36 -22.16 30.18
N ALA A 294 -19.44 -22.93 30.38
CA ALA A 294 -19.37 -24.38 30.54
C ALA A 294 -18.89 -25.13 29.28
N ALA A 295 -18.86 -24.46 28.13
CA ALA A 295 -18.27 -25.00 26.92
C ALA A 295 -16.78 -25.31 27.12
N GLY A 296 -16.24 -26.23 26.30
CA GLY A 296 -14.82 -26.57 26.32
C GLY A 296 -13.93 -25.40 25.91
N PHE A 297 -12.62 -25.56 26.12
CA PHE A 297 -11.65 -24.58 25.68
C PHE A 297 -11.75 -24.32 24.18
N ALA A 298 -11.83 -23.06 23.81
CA ALA A 298 -11.86 -22.63 22.43
C ALA A 298 -11.12 -21.29 22.29
N VAL A 299 -10.41 -21.14 21.17
CA VAL A 299 -9.79 -19.87 20.77
C VAL A 299 -10.64 -19.32 19.63
N SER A 300 -11.30 -18.18 19.84
CA SER A 300 -12.13 -17.51 18.85
C SER A 300 -11.33 -16.54 17.99
N THR A 301 -10.37 -15.85 18.60
CA THR A 301 -9.49 -14.87 17.93
C THR A 301 -8.07 -15.06 18.42
N LEU A 302 -7.11 -15.00 17.49
CA LEU A 302 -5.69 -14.93 17.79
C LEU A 302 -5.01 -14.15 16.66
N ALA A 303 -4.73 -12.87 16.92
CA ALA A 303 -4.15 -11.95 15.94
C ALA A 303 -2.99 -11.15 16.57
N GLN A 304 -2.09 -10.65 15.73
CA GLN A 304 -0.94 -9.86 16.14
C GLN A 304 -0.60 -8.83 15.05
N ASP A 305 0.10 -7.77 15.43
CA ASP A 305 0.34 -6.57 14.61
C ASP A 305 1.72 -6.51 13.91
N GLY A 306 2.58 -7.50 14.13
CA GLY A 306 3.90 -7.60 13.50
C GLY A 306 3.86 -8.16 12.08
N PHE A 307 4.85 -7.77 11.27
CA PHE A 307 4.98 -8.25 9.89
C PHE A 307 6.44 -8.57 9.58
N ALA A 308 6.69 -9.76 9.05
CA ALA A 308 7.99 -10.12 8.50
C ALA A 308 8.25 -9.35 7.18
N THR A 309 9.50 -9.31 6.74
CA THR A 309 9.87 -8.68 5.48
C THR A 309 9.14 -9.35 4.31
N GLY A 310 8.36 -8.59 3.56
CA GLY A 310 7.64 -9.08 2.39
C GLY A 310 8.47 -8.98 1.12
N GLN A 311 8.23 -9.87 0.14
CA GLN A 311 8.62 -9.61 -1.24
C GLN A 311 7.44 -9.00 -1.99
N LEU A 312 7.72 -8.04 -2.87
CA LEU A 312 6.69 -7.44 -3.70
C LEU A 312 6.10 -8.52 -4.63
N SER A 313 4.84 -8.92 -4.37
CA SER A 313 4.14 -9.93 -5.18
C SER A 313 3.40 -9.33 -6.38
N GLY A 314 3.09 -8.04 -6.35
CA GLY A 314 2.32 -7.36 -7.37
C GLY A 314 2.17 -5.87 -7.08
N ILE A 315 1.73 -5.14 -8.10
CA ILE A 315 1.43 -3.71 -8.03
C ILE A 315 0.01 -3.50 -8.57
N ASP A 316 -0.75 -2.66 -7.89
CA ASP A 316 -2.07 -2.22 -8.31
C ASP A 316 -2.08 -0.68 -8.30
N ILE A 317 -2.92 -0.08 -9.14
CA ILE A 317 -3.01 1.38 -9.25
C ILE A 317 -4.48 1.75 -9.17
N SER A 318 -4.86 2.50 -8.14
CA SER A 318 -6.24 2.94 -7.94
C SER A 318 -6.70 3.92 -9.03
N ASP A 319 -8.01 4.13 -9.14
CA ASP A 319 -8.58 5.10 -10.07
C ASP A 319 -8.22 6.56 -9.70
N GLU A 320 -7.81 6.81 -8.46
CA GLU A 320 -7.21 8.08 -8.03
C GLU A 320 -5.71 8.21 -8.35
N GLY A 321 -5.08 7.14 -8.85
CA GLY A 321 -3.66 7.11 -9.19
C GLY A 321 -2.74 6.85 -7.98
N VAL A 322 -3.25 6.23 -6.91
CA VAL A 322 -2.44 5.73 -5.80
C VAL A 322 -1.86 4.36 -6.20
N ILE A 323 -0.56 4.19 -5.95
CA ILE A 323 0.26 3.03 -6.33
C ILE A 323 0.66 2.27 -5.07
#